data_AF-A0A317H838-F1
#
_entry.id   AF-A0A317H838-F1
#
_cell.length_a   1.000
_cell.length_b   1.000
_cell.length_c   1.000
_cell.angle_alpha   90.00
_cell.angle_beta   90.00
_cell.angle_gamma   90.00
#
_symmetry.space_group_name_H-M   'P 1'
#
loop_
_entity.id
_entity.type
_entity.pdbx_description
1 polymer ?
#
loop_
_entity_poly.entity_id
_entity_poly.type
_entity_poly.pdbx_seq_one_letter_code
_entity_poly.pdbx_strand_id
1 'polypeptide(L)'
;MANAATKTAPSAPVADVATKEEKFAKEKEALSMTFDPNKNYLFELVQQTTERELPIIDFHTRRPAPEMRHKPKVNLVFTSQVVWEGKRRMLRYYDGCTTIFADEQPKDKELIEQLIRNNKPREFLYGKFNCMGDEHFLLLYMFICSWNIESKFRTRTASGVYKCNNPDALAKAENAALDEIEEALSLAKHAAVPKMMIHGAYLGISDLDDANNEKTEKAFRAEYRRKAIDKPAAFIESYGDKKIEVRFFIRKAIKDSLIRVDRIPGKATWGSNDREICDIHGIKSTEAIEDKIFDHSQVGEDGEEFILQLNALYKVS
;
A
#
# COMPACT_ATOMS: atom_id res chain seq x y z
N MET A 1 52.89 40.25 -46.88
CA MET A 1 52.75 38.82 -46.54
C MET A 1 51.90 38.71 -45.29
N ALA A 2 50.94 37.80 -45.33
CA ALA A 2 49.88 37.61 -44.34
C ALA A 2 50.40 37.18 -42.96
N ASN A 3 49.72 37.62 -41.90
CA ASN A 3 49.24 36.74 -40.84
C ASN A 3 48.24 37.49 -39.95
N ALA A 4 46.95 37.29 -40.23
CA ALA A 4 45.86 37.76 -39.40
C ALA A 4 45.63 36.75 -38.27
N ALA A 5 45.79 37.20 -37.02
CA ALA A 5 45.44 36.44 -35.83
C ALA A 5 43.92 36.43 -35.66
N THR A 6 43.30 35.28 -35.93
CA THR A 6 41.90 35.00 -35.65
C THR A 6 41.71 34.81 -34.14
N LYS A 7 41.08 35.79 -33.50
CA LYS A 7 40.48 35.64 -32.16
C LYS A 7 39.26 34.73 -32.26
N THR A 8 39.36 33.53 -31.72
CA THR A 8 38.23 32.64 -31.46
C THR A 8 37.39 33.19 -30.31
N ALA A 9 36.11 33.43 -30.58
CA ALA A 9 35.12 33.73 -29.55
C ALA A 9 34.83 32.46 -28.73
N PRO A 10 34.62 32.55 -27.40
CA PRO A 10 34.25 31.40 -26.60
C PRO A 10 32.82 30.96 -26.94
N SER A 11 32.68 29.71 -27.39
CA SER A 11 31.40 29.05 -27.60
C SER A 11 30.63 28.96 -26.29
N ALA A 12 29.40 29.45 -26.29
CA ALA A 12 28.45 29.25 -25.19
C ALA A 12 28.23 27.74 -24.93
N PRO A 13 28.12 27.29 -23.67
CA PRO A 13 27.92 25.89 -23.36
C PRO A 13 26.48 25.45 -23.69
N VAL A 14 26.34 24.45 -24.56
CA VAL A 14 25.07 23.83 -25.00
C VAL A 14 24.55 22.80 -23.97
N ALA A 15 24.75 23.04 -22.68
CA ALA A 15 24.58 22.00 -21.64
C ALA A 15 23.25 22.06 -20.85
N ASP A 16 22.27 22.89 -21.24
CA ASP A 16 21.07 23.16 -20.42
C ASP A 16 19.73 22.69 -21.01
N VAL A 17 19.72 21.99 -22.16
CA VAL A 17 18.46 21.55 -22.79
C VAL A 17 18.04 20.16 -22.33
N ALA A 18 18.97 19.24 -22.08
CA ALA A 18 18.65 17.85 -21.74
C ALA A 18 18.08 17.66 -20.31
N THR A 19 18.42 18.51 -19.35
CA THR A 19 17.99 18.36 -17.94
C THR A 19 16.62 18.96 -17.62
N LYS A 20 16.01 19.73 -18.54
CA LYS A 20 14.64 20.25 -18.37
C LYS A 20 13.57 19.24 -18.78
N GLU A 21 13.89 18.33 -19.70
CA GLU A 21 12.91 17.39 -20.25
C GLU A 21 12.54 16.27 -19.27
N GLU A 22 13.49 15.82 -18.45
CA GLU A 22 13.25 14.84 -17.39
C GLU A 22 12.51 15.42 -16.17
N LYS A 23 12.69 16.73 -15.89
CA LYS A 23 12.08 17.39 -14.72
C LYS A 23 10.55 17.53 -14.79
N PHE A 24 9.96 17.42 -15.98
CA PHE A 24 8.50 17.57 -16.19
C PHE A 24 7.86 16.36 -16.87
N ALA A 25 8.42 15.16 -16.67
CA ALA A 25 7.90 13.93 -17.25
C ALA A 25 6.44 13.65 -16.85
N LYS A 26 6.06 13.99 -15.62
CA LYS A 26 4.69 13.77 -15.08
C LYS A 26 3.67 14.66 -15.76
N GLU A 27 4.02 15.93 -15.99
CA GLU A 27 3.21 16.94 -16.65
C GLU A 27 2.94 16.57 -18.11
N LYS A 28 3.98 16.09 -18.82
CA LYS A 28 3.85 15.58 -20.19
C LYS A 28 3.00 14.31 -20.25
N GLU A 29 3.22 13.37 -19.34
CA GLU A 29 2.42 12.15 -19.20
C GLU A 29 0.94 12.48 -19.02
N ALA A 30 0.63 13.43 -18.13
CA ALA A 30 -0.75 13.86 -17.86
C ALA A 30 -1.43 14.50 -19.07
N LEU A 31 -0.72 15.31 -19.86
CA LEU A 31 -1.27 15.91 -21.08
C LEU A 31 -1.41 14.91 -22.24
N SER A 32 -0.58 13.86 -22.26
CA SER A 32 -0.65 12.79 -23.26
C SER A 32 -1.72 11.73 -22.97
N MET A 33 -2.53 11.89 -21.91
CA MET A 33 -3.58 10.94 -21.56
C MET A 33 -4.61 10.84 -22.68
N THR A 34 -4.64 9.71 -23.38
CA THR A 34 -5.68 9.40 -24.36
C THR A 34 -6.85 8.70 -23.69
N PHE A 35 -8.06 9.13 -24.01
CA PHE A 35 -9.30 8.49 -23.53
C PHE A 35 -9.99 7.78 -24.68
N ASP A 36 -10.60 6.63 -24.39
CA ASP A 36 -11.35 5.86 -25.38
C ASP A 36 -12.75 6.48 -25.54
N PRO A 37 -13.13 6.99 -26.73
CA PRO A 37 -14.41 7.67 -26.94
C PRO A 37 -15.64 6.86 -26.56
N ASN A 38 -15.55 5.52 -26.62
CA ASN A 38 -16.69 4.64 -26.34
C ASN A 38 -16.79 4.23 -24.87
N LYS A 39 -15.83 4.62 -24.02
CA LYS A 39 -15.83 4.28 -22.60
C LYS A 39 -16.46 5.39 -21.76
N ASN A 40 -17.24 4.98 -20.76
CA ASN A 40 -17.75 5.86 -19.72
C ASN A 40 -16.81 5.80 -18.52
N TYR A 41 -16.36 6.96 -18.08
CA TYR A 41 -15.55 7.14 -16.88
C TYR A 41 -16.45 7.58 -15.73
N LEU A 42 -16.44 6.81 -14.64
CA LEU A 42 -17.24 7.06 -13.45
C LEU A 42 -16.37 7.74 -12.39
N PHE A 43 -16.89 8.81 -11.80
CA PHE A 43 -16.29 9.50 -10.66
C PHE A 43 -17.23 9.41 -9.46
N GLU A 44 -16.67 9.13 -8.29
CA GLU A 44 -17.43 8.96 -7.05
C GLU A 44 -17.02 10.00 -6.00
N LEU A 45 -18.01 10.59 -5.32
CA LEU A 45 -17.76 11.48 -4.19
C LEU A 45 -17.13 10.72 -3.02
N VAL A 46 -16.10 11.31 -2.44
CA VAL A 46 -15.39 10.72 -1.30
C VAL A 46 -16.12 11.03 0.00
N GLN A 47 -16.77 12.21 0.08
CA GLN A 47 -17.55 12.58 1.24
C GLN A 47 -18.85 11.77 1.28
N GLN A 48 -18.93 10.88 2.27
CA GLN A 48 -20.17 10.21 2.64
C GLN A 48 -21.00 11.13 3.54
N THR A 49 -22.32 11.04 3.44
CA THR A 49 -23.23 11.69 4.38
C THR A 49 -22.96 11.11 5.76
N THR A 50 -22.72 11.97 6.76
CA THR A 50 -22.59 11.52 8.15
C THR A 50 -23.85 10.76 8.55
N GLU A 51 -23.66 9.55 9.12
CA GLU A 51 -24.74 8.73 9.66
C GLU A 51 -25.57 9.58 10.64
N ARG A 52 -26.89 9.58 10.44
CA ARG A 52 -27.80 10.33 11.29
C ARG A 52 -28.21 9.42 12.43
N GLU A 53 -28.27 9.97 13.65
CA GLU A 53 -28.73 9.21 14.82
C GLU A 53 -30.22 8.80 14.71
N LEU A 54 -31.00 9.50 13.86
CA LEU A 54 -32.42 9.25 13.66
C LEU A 54 -32.75 9.01 12.18
N PRO A 55 -33.47 7.93 11.84
CA PRO A 55 -33.84 7.64 10.47
C PRO A 55 -34.85 8.66 9.94
N ILE A 56 -34.73 9.01 8.66
CA ILE A 56 -35.73 9.84 7.98
C ILE A 56 -36.97 8.98 7.78
N ILE A 57 -38.09 9.34 8.42
CA ILE A 57 -39.35 8.63 8.24
C ILE A 57 -40.11 9.29 7.09
N ASP A 58 -40.51 8.51 6.09
CA ASP A 58 -41.40 8.99 5.04
C ASP A 58 -42.77 9.30 5.65
N PHE A 59 -43.24 10.54 5.43
CA PHE A 59 -44.49 11.05 6.00
C PHE A 59 -45.72 10.25 5.55
N HIS A 60 -45.69 9.67 4.34
CA HIS A 60 -46.83 8.92 3.79
C HIS A 60 -46.83 7.46 4.22
N THR A 61 -45.67 6.80 4.17
CA THR A 61 -45.57 5.36 4.45
C THR A 61 -45.24 5.05 5.92
N ARG A 62 -44.85 6.06 6.71
CA ARG A 62 -44.33 5.95 8.09
C ARG A 62 -43.20 4.92 8.23
N ARG A 63 -42.52 4.59 7.13
CA ARG A 63 -41.38 3.69 7.10
C ARG A 63 -40.09 4.50 7.11
N PRO A 64 -39.01 3.98 7.70
CA PRO A 64 -37.69 4.57 7.55
C PRO A 64 -37.30 4.54 6.06
N ALA A 65 -37.04 5.71 5.50
CA ALA A 65 -36.48 5.85 4.17
C ALA A 65 -35.04 5.32 4.16
N PRO A 66 -34.60 4.68 3.08
CA PRO A 66 -33.24 4.19 2.98
C PRO A 66 -32.25 5.35 3.10
N GLU A 67 -31.26 5.22 4.00
CA GLU A 67 -30.21 6.22 4.13
C GLU A 67 -29.33 6.20 2.88
N MET A 68 -29.27 7.36 2.21
CA MET A 68 -28.41 7.52 1.04
C MET A 68 -26.99 7.85 1.48
N ARG A 69 -26.03 7.03 1.05
CA ARG A 69 -24.59 7.20 1.36
C ARG A 69 -24.03 8.57 0.95
N HIS A 70 -24.62 9.21 -0.07
CA HIS A 70 -24.19 10.51 -0.57
C HIS A 70 -25.36 11.48 -0.71
N LYS A 71 -25.04 12.78 -0.74
CA LYS A 71 -26.02 13.83 -1.04
C LYS A 71 -26.61 13.60 -2.44
N PRO A 72 -27.91 13.89 -2.63
CA PRO A 72 -28.60 13.61 -3.88
C PRO A 72 -28.05 14.42 -5.06
N LYS A 73 -27.63 15.66 -4.82
CA LYS A 73 -27.03 16.55 -5.82
C LYS A 73 -25.88 17.33 -5.22
N VAL A 74 -24.74 17.33 -5.91
CA VAL A 74 -23.59 18.20 -5.60
C VAL A 74 -23.06 18.77 -6.91
N ASN A 75 -23.07 20.09 -7.03
CA ASN A 75 -22.59 20.77 -8.23
C ASN A 75 -21.07 20.70 -8.31
N LEU A 76 -20.54 20.40 -9.49
CA LEU A 76 -19.11 20.43 -9.75
C LEU A 76 -18.71 21.85 -10.19
N VAL A 77 -17.68 22.42 -9.55
CA VAL A 77 -17.12 23.71 -9.98
C VAL A 77 -15.89 23.45 -10.85
N PHE A 78 -15.91 24.04 -12.04
CA PHE A 78 -14.88 23.90 -13.05
C PHE A 78 -13.74 24.91 -12.89
N THR A 79 -13.32 25.16 -11.66
CA THR A 79 -12.15 25.99 -11.34
C THR A 79 -11.34 25.34 -10.22
N SER A 80 -10.04 25.19 -10.43
CA SER A 80 -9.16 24.63 -9.41
C SER A 80 -7.73 25.15 -9.50
N GLN A 81 -6.97 25.02 -8.41
CA GLN A 81 -5.55 25.34 -8.36
C GLN A 81 -4.73 24.06 -8.26
N VAL A 82 -3.76 23.90 -9.16
CA VAL A 82 -2.86 22.75 -9.17
C VAL A 82 -1.41 23.20 -9.06
N VAL A 83 -0.55 22.31 -8.60
CA VAL A 83 0.89 22.49 -8.67
C VAL A 83 1.35 21.91 -10.01
N TRP A 84 1.73 22.78 -10.94
CA TRP A 84 2.19 22.44 -12.28
C TRP A 84 3.59 23.01 -12.48
N GLU A 85 4.56 22.18 -12.87
CA GLU A 85 5.96 22.59 -13.05
C GLU A 85 6.56 23.28 -11.79
N GLY A 86 6.15 22.81 -10.61
CA GLY A 86 6.55 23.38 -9.32
C GLY A 86 5.94 24.76 -8.98
N LYS A 87 5.04 25.29 -9.82
CA LYS A 87 4.32 26.55 -9.58
C LYS A 87 2.82 26.31 -9.42
N ARG A 88 2.14 27.25 -8.76
CA ARG A 88 0.66 27.21 -8.70
C ARG A 88 0.09 27.74 -10.01
N ARG A 89 -0.69 26.91 -10.71
CA ARG A 89 -1.39 27.27 -11.95
C ARG A 89 -2.90 27.06 -11.77
N MET A 90 -3.68 27.94 -12.38
CA MET A 90 -5.14 27.87 -12.36
C MET A 90 -5.62 26.97 -13.49
N LEU A 91 -6.41 25.96 -13.15
CA LEU A 91 -7.19 25.19 -14.11
C LEU A 91 -8.61 25.72 -14.17
N ARG A 92 -9.14 25.77 -15.38
CA ARG A 92 -10.54 26.12 -15.65
C ARG A 92 -11.04 25.30 -16.82
N TYR A 93 -12.25 24.78 -16.71
CA TYR A 93 -12.89 24.07 -17.81
C TYR A 93 -14.08 24.86 -18.36
N TYR A 94 -14.11 24.99 -19.69
CA TYR A 94 -15.25 25.48 -20.47
C TYR A 94 -15.50 24.49 -21.61
N ASP A 95 -16.78 24.24 -21.88
CA ASP A 95 -17.18 23.40 -23.00
C ASP A 95 -16.78 24.07 -24.33
N GLY A 96 -16.12 23.31 -25.22
CA GLY A 96 -15.59 23.81 -26.50
C GLY A 96 -14.22 24.48 -26.46
N CYS A 97 -13.57 24.60 -25.29
CA CYS A 97 -12.17 25.06 -25.22
C CYS A 97 -11.16 23.93 -25.49
N THR A 98 -10.05 24.27 -26.15
CA THR A 98 -8.95 23.35 -26.49
C THR A 98 -7.85 23.28 -25.43
N THR A 99 -8.02 23.97 -24.29
CA THR A 99 -7.06 23.97 -23.17
C THR A 99 -7.79 24.10 -21.83
N ILE A 100 -7.25 23.45 -20.80
CA ILE A 100 -7.74 23.49 -19.42
C ILE A 100 -7.01 24.54 -18.57
N PHE A 101 -5.94 25.16 -19.10
CA PHE A 101 -5.15 26.16 -18.39
C PHE A 101 -5.74 27.55 -18.57
N ALA A 102 -6.07 28.21 -17.46
CA ALA A 102 -6.79 29.48 -17.50
C ALA A 102 -6.00 30.63 -18.17
N ASP A 103 -4.67 30.53 -18.23
CA ASP A 103 -3.78 31.52 -18.84
C ASP A 103 -3.68 31.41 -20.37
N GLU A 104 -3.93 30.21 -20.91
CA GLU A 104 -3.95 29.93 -22.36
C GLU A 104 -5.35 30.10 -22.97
N GLN A 105 -6.38 30.23 -22.13
CA GLN A 105 -7.75 30.42 -22.58
C GLN A 105 -7.99 31.81 -23.19
N PRO A 106 -8.99 31.95 -24.07
CA PRO A 106 -9.37 33.23 -24.65
C PRO A 106 -9.67 34.26 -23.55
N LYS A 107 -9.14 35.48 -23.72
CA LYS A 107 -9.33 36.60 -22.76
C LYS A 107 -10.44 37.56 -23.17
N ASP A 108 -10.98 37.38 -24.37
CA ASP A 108 -12.05 38.22 -24.91
C ASP A 108 -13.36 37.98 -24.15
N LYS A 109 -13.88 39.06 -23.54
CA LYS A 109 -15.03 39.00 -22.64
C LYS A 109 -16.28 38.41 -23.31
N GLU A 110 -16.55 38.78 -24.56
CA GLU A 110 -17.71 38.30 -25.32
C GLU A 110 -17.64 36.79 -25.58
N LEU A 111 -16.45 36.29 -25.93
CA LEU A 111 -16.25 34.86 -26.19
C LEU A 111 -16.37 34.05 -24.89
N ILE A 112 -15.84 34.57 -23.77
CA ILE A 112 -15.99 33.95 -22.45
C ILE A 112 -17.47 33.88 -22.05
N GLU A 113 -18.25 34.94 -22.25
CA GLU A 113 -19.68 34.96 -21.94
C GLU A 113 -20.47 33.96 -22.80
N GLN A 114 -20.11 33.80 -24.08
CA GLN A 114 -20.67 32.77 -24.95
C GLN A 114 -20.33 31.36 -24.45
N LEU A 115 -19.07 31.11 -24.09
CA LEU A 115 -18.61 29.82 -23.55
C LEU A 115 -19.29 29.48 -22.23
N ILE A 116 -19.46 30.45 -21.31
CA ILE A 116 -20.18 30.26 -20.05
C ILE A 116 -21.63 29.89 -20.31
N ARG A 117 -22.28 30.55 -21.29
CA ARG A 117 -23.68 30.27 -21.65
C ARG A 117 -23.87 28.88 -22.24
N ASN A 118 -22.89 28.41 -23.00
CA ASN A 118 -22.90 27.08 -23.62
C ASN A 118 -22.51 25.97 -22.63
N ASN A 119 -21.80 26.32 -21.55
CA ASN A 119 -21.33 25.36 -20.57
C ASN A 119 -22.51 24.76 -19.80
N LYS A 120 -22.70 23.44 -19.95
CA LYS A 120 -23.76 22.73 -19.23
C LYS A 120 -23.37 22.57 -17.76
N PRO A 121 -24.27 22.88 -16.80
CA PRO A 121 -24.01 22.57 -15.41
C PRO A 121 -23.86 21.07 -15.24
N ARG A 122 -22.79 20.65 -14.56
CA ARG A 122 -22.52 19.23 -14.27
C ARG A 122 -22.62 18.98 -12.78
N GLU A 123 -23.31 17.91 -12.42
CA GLU A 123 -23.66 17.58 -11.04
C GLU A 123 -23.34 16.12 -10.76
N PHE A 124 -22.86 15.83 -9.55
CA PHE A 124 -22.86 14.47 -9.01
C PHE A 124 -24.28 14.12 -8.59
N LEU A 125 -24.82 13.06 -9.19
CA LEU A 125 -26.12 12.51 -8.84
C LEU A 125 -25.91 11.32 -7.91
N TYR A 126 -26.43 11.41 -6.69
CA TYR A 126 -26.24 10.38 -5.67
C TYR A 126 -24.77 9.99 -5.44
N GLY A 127 -23.88 10.97 -5.55
CA GLY A 127 -22.43 10.77 -5.41
C GLY A 127 -21.71 10.20 -6.62
N LYS A 128 -22.39 10.01 -7.76
CA LYS A 128 -21.80 9.51 -9.01
C LYS A 128 -21.85 10.56 -10.11
N PHE A 129 -20.79 10.63 -10.90
CA PHE A 129 -20.70 11.46 -12.09
C PHE A 129 -20.13 10.64 -13.24
N ASN A 130 -20.86 10.57 -14.35
CA ASN A 130 -20.43 9.86 -15.55
C ASN A 130 -19.96 10.87 -16.59
N CYS A 131 -18.80 10.61 -17.17
CA CYS A 131 -18.24 11.38 -18.27
C CYS A 131 -17.93 10.43 -19.42
N MET A 132 -18.37 10.77 -20.62
CA MET A 132 -18.02 9.98 -21.81
C MET A 132 -16.59 10.29 -22.25
N GLY A 133 -15.96 9.34 -22.95
CA GLY A 133 -14.60 9.42 -23.46
C GLY A 133 -14.36 10.46 -24.55
N ASP A 134 -15.41 10.84 -25.27
CA ASP A 134 -15.39 11.88 -26.30
C ASP A 134 -15.14 13.28 -25.71
N GLU A 135 -15.49 13.49 -24.43
CA GLU A 135 -15.25 14.73 -23.69
C GLU A 135 -13.80 14.81 -23.13
N HIS A 136 -12.82 14.74 -24.03
CA HIS A 136 -11.39 14.63 -23.69
C HIS A 136 -10.91 15.67 -22.68
N PHE A 137 -11.17 16.97 -22.90
CA PHE A 137 -10.71 18.03 -22.00
C PHE A 137 -11.42 18.04 -20.64
N LEU A 138 -12.66 17.55 -20.59
CA LEU A 138 -13.36 17.39 -19.32
C LEU A 138 -12.75 16.26 -18.50
N LEU A 139 -12.48 15.11 -19.13
CA LEU A 139 -11.78 14.01 -18.48
C LEU A 139 -10.40 14.44 -18.01
N LEU A 140 -9.64 15.12 -18.88
CA LEU A 140 -8.34 15.67 -18.54
C LEU A 140 -8.42 16.61 -17.32
N TYR A 141 -9.39 17.52 -17.30
CA TYR A 141 -9.64 18.37 -16.13
C TYR A 141 -9.95 17.52 -14.89
N MET A 142 -10.86 16.55 -14.99
CA MET A 142 -11.28 15.70 -13.87
C MET A 142 -10.13 14.90 -13.27
N PHE A 143 -9.20 14.39 -14.10
CA PHE A 143 -8.02 13.65 -13.64
C PHE A 143 -6.95 14.54 -13.00
N ILE A 144 -6.68 15.73 -13.57
CA ILE A 144 -5.59 16.61 -13.13
C ILE A 144 -6.03 17.52 -11.96
N CYS A 145 -7.30 17.90 -11.90
CA CYS A 145 -7.83 18.83 -10.90
C CYS A 145 -7.49 18.41 -9.47
N SER A 146 -7.15 19.40 -8.64
CA SER A 146 -6.84 19.20 -7.21
C SER A 146 -7.98 18.59 -6.38
N TRP A 147 -9.19 18.55 -6.93
CA TRP A 147 -10.37 17.96 -6.29
C TRP A 147 -10.37 16.43 -6.40
N ASN A 148 -9.63 15.87 -7.35
CA ASN A 148 -9.39 14.44 -7.45
C ASN A 148 -8.35 14.04 -6.40
N ILE A 149 -8.70 13.07 -5.55
CA ILE A 149 -7.78 12.55 -4.53
C ILE A 149 -6.54 11.90 -5.15
N GLU A 150 -6.70 11.28 -6.31
CA GLU A 150 -5.65 10.54 -7.01
C GLU A 150 -4.75 11.45 -7.87
N SER A 151 -5.07 12.74 -7.97
CA SER A 151 -4.26 13.67 -8.77
C SER A 151 -2.88 13.90 -8.15
N LYS A 152 -1.84 13.64 -8.95
CA LYS A 152 -0.43 13.92 -8.61
C LYS A 152 -0.14 15.43 -8.48
N PHE A 153 -1.01 16.30 -9.01
CA PHE A 153 -0.81 17.76 -9.08
C PHE A 153 -1.61 18.53 -8.01
N ARG A 154 -2.14 17.80 -7.01
CA ARG A 154 -2.97 18.39 -5.96
C ARG A 154 -2.17 19.35 -5.08
N THR A 155 -2.78 20.49 -4.77
CA THR A 155 -2.23 21.42 -3.78
C THR A 155 -2.42 20.87 -2.37
N ARG A 156 -1.44 21.07 -1.47
CA ARG A 156 -1.51 20.61 -0.07
C ARG A 156 -2.73 21.10 0.69
N THR A 157 -3.33 22.20 0.26
CA THR A 157 -4.46 22.86 0.89
C THR A 157 -5.82 22.43 0.32
N ALA A 158 -5.88 21.75 -0.82
CA ALA A 158 -7.14 21.36 -1.44
C ALA A 158 -7.76 20.16 -0.71
N SER A 159 -9.05 20.24 -0.38
CA SER A 159 -9.85 19.09 0.06
C SER A 159 -10.21 18.23 -1.15
N GLY A 160 -9.95 16.93 -1.08
CA GLY A 160 -10.36 15.97 -2.11
C GLY A 160 -11.86 15.77 -2.09
N VAL A 161 -12.51 15.96 -3.24
CA VAL A 161 -13.97 15.91 -3.39
C VAL A 161 -14.41 14.57 -3.96
N TYR A 162 -13.69 14.06 -4.95
CA TYR A 162 -14.03 12.83 -5.66
C TYR A 162 -12.80 11.97 -5.97
N LYS A 163 -13.04 10.73 -6.38
CA LYS A 163 -12.06 9.78 -6.89
C LYS A 163 -12.53 9.19 -8.22
N CYS A 164 -11.61 8.79 -9.08
CA CYS A 164 -11.96 8.06 -10.29
C CYS A 164 -12.29 6.61 -9.91
N ASN A 165 -13.49 6.15 -10.22
CA ASN A 165 -13.83 4.74 -10.13
C ASN A 165 -13.43 4.07 -11.46
N ASN A 166 -12.16 3.67 -11.57
CA ASN A 166 -11.71 2.87 -12.70
C ASN A 166 -11.93 1.37 -12.37
N PRO A 167 -12.91 0.70 -13.02
CA PRO A 167 -13.21 -0.70 -12.74
C PRO A 167 -12.00 -1.60 -13.01
N ASP A 168 -11.16 -1.28 -13.99
CA ASP A 168 -9.97 -2.07 -14.31
C ASP A 168 -8.91 -1.98 -13.21
N ALA A 169 -8.78 -0.81 -12.56
CA ALA A 169 -7.84 -0.62 -11.45
C ALA A 169 -8.34 -1.32 -10.18
N LEU A 170 -9.66 -1.27 -9.92
CA LEU A 170 -10.27 -2.01 -8.81
C LEU A 170 -10.17 -3.52 -9.02
N ALA A 171 -10.51 -4.01 -10.22
CA ALA A 171 -10.39 -5.42 -10.57
C ALA A 171 -8.93 -5.90 -10.46
N LYS A 172 -7.97 -5.07 -10.87
CA LYS A 172 -6.54 -5.40 -10.70
C LYS A 172 -6.14 -5.49 -9.23
N ALA A 173 -6.59 -4.57 -8.38
CA ALA A 173 -6.28 -4.59 -6.95
C ALA A 173 -6.95 -5.78 -6.24
N GLU A 174 -8.20 -6.08 -6.60
CA GLU A 174 -8.94 -7.24 -6.09
C GLU A 174 -8.30 -8.55 -6.53
N ASN A 175 -7.95 -8.68 -7.82
CA ASN A 175 -7.23 -9.85 -8.33
C ASN A 175 -5.87 -10.01 -7.64
N ALA A 176 -5.10 -8.93 -7.43
CA ALA A 176 -3.83 -9.02 -6.72
C ALA A 176 -4.01 -9.52 -5.27
N ALA A 177 -5.07 -9.07 -4.57
CA ALA A 177 -5.38 -9.56 -3.23
C ALA A 177 -5.80 -11.04 -3.24
N LEU A 178 -6.53 -11.48 -4.26
CA LEU A 178 -6.89 -12.89 -4.44
C LEU A 178 -5.66 -13.75 -4.76
N ASP A 179 -4.77 -13.27 -5.63
CA ASP A 179 -3.51 -13.94 -5.99
C ASP A 179 -2.63 -14.15 -4.74
N GLU A 180 -2.51 -13.14 -3.87
CA GLU A 180 -1.79 -13.25 -2.59
C GLU A 180 -2.40 -14.32 -1.67
N ILE A 181 -3.73 -14.40 -1.61
CA ILE A 181 -4.43 -15.43 -0.82
C ILE A 181 -4.19 -16.82 -1.41
N GLU A 182 -4.26 -16.96 -2.73
CA GLU A 182 -4.00 -18.23 -3.42
C GLU A 182 -2.55 -18.71 -3.22
N GLU A 183 -1.58 -17.79 -3.32
CA GLU A 183 -0.17 -18.09 -3.05
C GLU A 183 0.03 -18.56 -1.60
N ALA A 184 -0.48 -17.79 -0.62
CA ALA A 184 -0.39 -18.14 0.80
C ALA A 184 -1.04 -19.51 1.10
N LEU A 185 -2.20 -19.79 0.49
CA LEU A 185 -2.89 -21.07 0.62
C LEU A 185 -2.13 -22.23 -0.03
N SER A 186 -1.51 -22.00 -1.18
CA SER A 186 -0.67 -22.98 -1.87
C SER A 186 0.52 -23.37 -1.00
N LEU A 187 1.23 -22.38 -0.45
CA LEU A 187 2.32 -22.58 0.50
C LEU A 187 1.83 -23.35 1.74
N ALA A 188 0.68 -22.97 2.30
CA ALA A 188 0.10 -23.65 3.46
C ALA A 188 -0.31 -25.11 3.17
N LYS A 189 -0.74 -25.42 1.93
CA LYS A 189 -1.15 -26.75 1.51
C LYS A 189 0.03 -27.68 1.25
N HIS A 190 1.10 -27.16 0.67
CA HIS A 190 2.28 -27.93 0.26
C HIS A 190 3.44 -27.89 1.28
N ALA A 191 3.29 -27.13 2.37
CA ALA A 191 4.26 -27.12 3.46
C ALA A 191 4.50 -28.52 4.05
N ALA A 192 5.79 -28.89 4.14
CA ALA A 192 6.21 -30.08 4.86
C ALA A 192 5.82 -29.98 6.35
N VAL A 193 5.47 -31.12 6.95
CA VAL A 193 4.98 -31.19 8.34
C VAL A 193 5.91 -30.48 9.34
N PRO A 194 7.24 -30.67 9.32
CA PRO A 194 8.13 -30.00 10.27
C PRO A 194 8.09 -28.47 10.13
N LYS A 195 8.13 -27.96 8.89
CA LYS A 195 8.08 -26.52 8.61
C LYS A 195 6.74 -25.90 8.99
N MET A 196 5.66 -26.63 8.77
CA MET A 196 4.31 -26.22 9.15
C MET A 196 4.19 -26.04 10.67
N MET A 197 4.72 -26.97 11.46
CA MET A 197 4.67 -26.88 12.93
C MET A 197 5.50 -25.70 13.45
N ILE A 198 6.72 -25.52 12.92
CA ILE A 198 7.61 -24.41 13.30
C ILE A 198 6.95 -23.05 12.98
N HIS A 199 6.46 -22.88 11.76
CA HIS A 199 5.81 -21.64 11.34
C HIS A 199 4.46 -21.44 12.05
N GLY A 200 3.69 -22.51 12.27
CA GLY A 200 2.44 -22.45 13.02
C GLY A 200 2.61 -21.97 14.46
N ALA A 201 3.69 -22.38 15.14
CA ALA A 201 4.02 -21.88 16.47
C ALA A 201 4.32 -20.37 16.47
N TYR A 202 4.97 -19.85 15.42
CA TYR A 202 5.16 -18.40 15.24
C TYR A 202 3.85 -17.65 14.99
N LEU A 203 2.94 -18.25 14.22
CA LEU A 203 1.59 -17.71 13.96
C LEU A 203 0.64 -17.85 15.17
N GLY A 204 1.11 -18.43 16.28
CA GLY A 204 0.35 -18.61 17.52
C GLY A 204 -0.67 -19.74 17.47
N ILE A 205 -0.44 -20.76 16.63
CA ILE A 205 -1.28 -21.96 16.57
C ILE A 205 -0.84 -22.90 17.70
N SER A 206 -1.79 -23.27 18.57
CA SER A 206 -1.54 -24.24 19.64
C SER A 206 -1.49 -25.66 19.09
N ASP A 207 -0.54 -26.45 19.59
CA ASP A 207 -0.43 -27.90 19.32
C ASP A 207 -1.53 -28.72 20.01
N LEU A 208 -2.23 -28.13 20.98
CA LEU A 208 -3.29 -28.77 21.75
C LEU A 208 -4.68 -28.33 21.28
N ASP A 209 -5.62 -29.27 21.28
CA ASP A 209 -7.04 -29.01 21.07
C ASP A 209 -7.72 -28.44 22.32
N ASP A 210 -8.99 -28.05 22.20
CA ASP A 210 -9.78 -27.50 23.31
C ASP A 210 -10.00 -28.50 24.45
N ALA A 211 -9.79 -29.80 24.19
CA ALA A 211 -9.85 -30.89 25.15
C ALA A 211 -8.46 -31.28 25.69
N ASN A 212 -7.43 -30.47 25.40
CA ASN A 212 -6.04 -30.65 25.83
C ASN A 212 -5.33 -31.91 25.28
N ASN A 213 -5.78 -32.44 24.14
CA ASN A 213 -5.09 -33.51 23.39
C ASN A 213 -4.21 -32.93 22.27
N GLU A 214 -3.21 -33.69 21.84
CA GLU A 214 -2.40 -33.32 20.67
C GLU A 214 -3.25 -33.27 19.39
N LYS A 215 -3.21 -32.13 18.69
CA LYS A 215 -3.94 -31.96 17.43
C LYS A 215 -3.40 -32.90 16.36
N THR A 216 -4.32 -33.54 15.66
CA THR A 216 -3.98 -34.28 14.44
C THR A 216 -3.38 -33.33 13.39
N GLU A 217 -2.47 -33.84 12.55
CA GLU A 217 -1.84 -33.07 11.47
C GLU A 217 -2.87 -32.37 10.56
N LYS A 218 -4.01 -33.04 10.30
CA LYS A 218 -5.10 -32.47 9.49
C LYS A 218 -5.77 -31.28 10.17
N ALA A 219 -5.99 -31.35 11.48
CA ALA A 219 -6.59 -30.25 12.24
C ALA A 219 -5.64 -29.05 12.30
N PHE A 220 -4.35 -29.29 12.57
CA PHE A 220 -3.33 -28.24 12.57
C PHE A 220 -3.23 -27.56 11.20
N ARG A 221 -3.18 -28.34 10.11
CA ARG A 221 -3.12 -27.79 8.74
C ARG A 221 -4.36 -26.97 8.40
N ALA A 222 -5.54 -27.32 8.92
CA ALA A 222 -6.74 -26.53 8.70
C ALA A 222 -6.65 -25.15 9.38
N GLU A 223 -6.18 -25.08 10.63
CA GLU A 223 -5.95 -23.81 11.33
C GLU A 223 -4.83 -22.99 10.68
N TYR A 224 -3.77 -23.66 10.23
CA TYR A 224 -2.67 -23.02 9.50
C TYR A 224 -3.13 -22.34 8.20
N ARG A 225 -4.05 -22.98 7.47
CA ARG A 225 -4.68 -22.36 6.29
C ARG A 225 -5.58 -21.18 6.65
N ARG A 226 -6.31 -21.22 7.77
CA ARG A 226 -7.10 -20.06 8.21
C ARG A 226 -6.19 -18.86 8.48
N LYS A 227 -5.06 -19.07 9.16
CA LYS A 227 -4.05 -18.00 9.39
C LYS A 227 -3.48 -17.44 8.09
N ALA A 228 -3.27 -18.28 7.06
CA ALA A 228 -2.84 -17.83 5.74
C ALA A 228 -3.89 -16.95 5.04
N ILE A 229 -5.19 -17.24 5.22
CA ILE A 229 -6.28 -16.41 4.67
C ILE A 229 -6.41 -15.09 5.44
N ASP A 230 -6.29 -15.12 6.77
CA ASP A 230 -6.48 -13.93 7.61
C ASP A 230 -5.41 -12.85 7.33
N LYS A 231 -4.16 -13.27 7.05
CA LYS A 231 -3.02 -12.38 6.81
C LYS A 231 -2.07 -12.96 5.74
N PRO A 232 -2.44 -12.92 4.44
CA PRO A 232 -1.69 -13.58 3.37
C PRO A 232 -0.30 -12.97 3.17
N ALA A 233 -0.20 -11.64 3.07
CA ALA A 233 1.08 -10.96 2.86
C ALA A 233 2.11 -11.26 3.97
N ALA A 234 1.69 -11.15 5.24
CA ALA A 234 2.57 -11.45 6.37
C ALA A 234 2.97 -12.93 6.41
N PHE A 235 2.04 -13.83 6.04
CA PHE A 235 2.31 -15.26 5.99
C PHE A 235 3.34 -15.61 4.91
N ILE A 236 3.24 -15.03 3.71
CA ILE A 236 4.19 -15.24 2.61
C ILE A 236 5.58 -14.72 3.03
N GLU A 237 5.64 -13.54 3.63
CA GLU A 237 6.91 -12.93 4.07
C GLU A 237 7.60 -13.76 5.16
N SER A 238 6.84 -14.27 6.14
CA SER A 238 7.40 -15.09 7.23
C SER A 238 7.65 -16.54 6.83
N TYR A 239 7.03 -17.03 5.76
CA TYR A 239 7.18 -18.41 5.32
C TYR A 239 8.58 -18.65 4.72
N GLY A 240 9.40 -19.41 5.44
CA GLY A 240 10.77 -19.73 5.05
C GLY A 240 11.84 -18.80 5.64
N ASP A 241 11.46 -17.90 6.56
CA ASP A 241 12.43 -17.14 7.34
C ASP A 241 13.18 -18.06 8.33
N LYS A 242 14.49 -18.21 8.10
CA LYS A 242 15.39 -19.00 8.96
C LYS A 242 15.44 -18.47 10.39
N LYS A 243 15.19 -17.18 10.61
CA LYS A 243 15.18 -16.59 11.95
C LYS A 243 14.05 -17.16 12.80
N ILE A 244 12.90 -17.43 12.19
CA ILE A 244 11.76 -18.05 12.87
C ILE A 244 12.10 -19.49 13.28
N GLU A 245 12.78 -20.23 12.40
CA GLU A 245 13.25 -21.59 12.71
C GLU A 245 14.22 -21.61 13.90
N VAL A 246 15.22 -20.72 13.91
CA VAL A 246 16.20 -20.61 15.01
C VAL A 246 15.51 -20.25 16.33
N ARG A 247 14.62 -19.25 16.32
CA ARG A 247 13.86 -18.84 17.52
C ARG A 247 13.00 -19.97 18.07
N PHE A 248 12.36 -20.74 17.19
CA PHE A 248 11.60 -21.92 17.59
C PHE A 248 12.49 -22.98 18.25
N PHE A 249 13.64 -23.29 17.66
CA PHE A 249 14.57 -24.27 18.24
C PHE A 249 15.16 -23.81 19.58
N ILE A 250 15.44 -22.52 19.77
CA ILE A 250 15.88 -21.96 21.06
C ILE A 250 14.80 -22.19 22.12
N ARG A 251 13.55 -21.79 21.83
CA ARG A 251 12.42 -21.99 22.76
C ARG A 251 12.22 -23.46 23.11
N LYS A 252 12.30 -24.34 22.11
CA LYS A 252 12.21 -25.79 22.31
C LYS A 252 13.36 -26.32 23.15
N ALA A 253 14.59 -25.86 22.93
CA ALA A 253 15.77 -26.29 23.68
C ALA A 253 15.72 -25.87 25.15
N ILE A 254 15.16 -24.70 25.46
CA ILE A 254 14.91 -24.25 26.83
C ILE A 254 13.85 -25.16 27.49
N LYS A 255 12.74 -25.44 26.80
CA LYS A 255 11.67 -26.32 27.31
C LYS A 255 12.16 -27.75 27.56
N ASP A 256 12.99 -28.28 26.66
CA ASP A 256 13.57 -29.63 26.74
C ASP A 256 14.76 -29.68 27.73
N SER A 257 15.09 -28.57 28.41
CA SER A 257 16.23 -28.44 29.34
C SER A 257 17.61 -28.73 28.71
N LEU A 258 17.71 -28.59 27.39
CA LEU A 258 18.97 -28.63 26.62
C LEU A 258 19.76 -27.33 26.75
N ILE A 259 19.05 -26.20 26.87
CA ILE A 259 19.62 -24.92 27.32
C ILE A 259 19.10 -24.67 28.72
N ARG A 260 20.02 -24.46 29.67
CA ARG A 260 19.70 -24.19 31.08
C ARG A 260 20.06 -22.75 31.43
N VAL A 261 19.19 -22.14 32.21
CA VAL A 261 19.28 -20.72 32.61
C VAL A 261 19.31 -20.56 34.14
N ASP A 262 19.14 -21.66 34.87
CA ASP A 262 19.04 -21.76 36.32
C ASP A 262 20.34 -22.24 36.97
N ARG A 263 21.17 -22.99 36.23
CA ARG A 263 22.37 -23.65 36.76
C ARG A 263 23.49 -22.69 37.14
N ILE A 264 23.75 -21.67 36.32
CA ILE A 264 24.73 -20.62 36.60
C ILE A 264 23.99 -19.27 36.65
N PRO A 265 23.99 -18.57 37.79
CA PRO A 265 23.27 -17.31 37.94
C PRO A 265 23.69 -16.29 36.89
N GLY A 266 22.74 -15.84 36.08
CA GLY A 266 22.96 -14.84 35.05
C GLY A 266 23.65 -15.36 33.79
N LYS A 267 23.74 -16.68 33.55
CA LYS A 267 24.29 -17.23 32.30
C LYS A 267 23.39 -18.31 31.72
N ALA A 268 23.26 -18.32 30.40
CA ALA A 268 22.67 -19.41 29.65
C ALA A 268 23.76 -20.42 29.26
N THR A 269 23.58 -21.69 29.59
CA THR A 269 24.56 -22.75 29.35
C THR A 269 23.94 -23.97 28.70
N TRP A 270 24.73 -24.72 27.94
CA TRP A 270 24.33 -26.03 27.45
C TRP A 270 24.15 -27.02 28.60
N GLY A 271 23.05 -27.77 28.60
CA GLY A 271 22.73 -28.75 29.64
C GLY A 271 23.65 -29.98 29.67
N SER A 272 24.38 -30.25 28.58
CA SER A 272 25.24 -31.43 28.43
C SER A 272 26.65 -31.25 29.00
N ASN A 273 27.25 -30.07 28.87
CA ASN A 273 28.65 -29.81 29.22
C ASN A 273 28.87 -28.51 29.99
N ASP A 274 27.81 -27.80 30.37
CA ASP A 274 27.84 -26.50 31.05
C ASP A 274 28.67 -25.42 30.31
N ARG A 275 28.92 -25.60 29.00
CA ARG A 275 29.56 -24.57 28.18
C ARG A 275 28.64 -23.37 28.10
N GLU A 276 29.20 -22.21 28.37
CA GLU A 276 28.51 -20.92 28.31
C GLU A 276 28.11 -20.60 26.88
N ILE A 277 26.86 -20.17 26.70
CA ILE A 277 26.32 -19.64 25.45
C ILE A 277 26.36 -18.12 25.52
N CYS A 278 25.63 -17.52 26.47
CA CYS A 278 25.59 -16.07 26.63
C CYS A 278 25.25 -15.64 28.06
N ASP A 279 25.62 -14.40 28.38
CA ASP A 279 25.27 -13.75 29.65
C ASP A 279 23.81 -13.25 29.60
N ILE A 280 23.00 -13.62 30.59
CA ILE A 280 21.58 -13.24 30.76
C ILE A 280 21.35 -12.46 32.06
N HIS A 281 22.40 -11.87 32.64
CA HIS A 281 22.34 -11.16 33.92
C HIS A 281 21.22 -10.11 33.95
N GLY A 282 20.44 -10.13 35.03
CA GLY A 282 19.33 -9.20 35.26
C GLY A 282 18.02 -9.54 34.55
N ILE A 283 17.97 -10.55 33.68
CA ILE A 283 16.76 -10.91 32.93
C ILE A 283 16.04 -12.06 33.65
N LYS A 284 14.76 -11.82 33.97
CA LYS A 284 13.91 -12.80 34.67
C LYS A 284 12.77 -13.36 33.81
N SER A 285 12.43 -12.69 32.71
CA SER A 285 11.38 -13.15 31.79
C SER A 285 11.95 -14.16 30.82
N THR A 286 11.27 -15.30 30.66
CA THR A 286 11.65 -16.35 29.69
C THR A 286 11.71 -15.81 28.26
N GLU A 287 10.79 -14.93 27.87
CA GLU A 287 10.76 -14.31 26.54
C GLU A 287 11.97 -13.43 26.28
N ALA A 288 12.38 -12.64 27.28
CA ALA A 288 13.56 -11.78 27.16
C ALA A 288 14.88 -12.57 27.18
N ILE A 289 14.89 -13.76 27.80
CA ILE A 289 16.02 -14.69 27.72
C ILE A 289 16.09 -15.31 26.32
N GLU A 290 14.95 -15.73 25.75
CA GLU A 290 14.86 -16.23 24.38
C GLU A 290 15.38 -15.19 23.37
N ASP A 291 14.97 -13.93 23.50
CA ASP A 291 15.44 -12.83 22.65
C ASP A 291 16.95 -12.61 22.75
N LYS A 292 17.52 -12.65 23.95
CA LYS A 292 18.96 -12.44 24.14
C LYS A 292 19.81 -13.60 23.60
N ILE A 293 19.33 -14.83 23.74
CA ILE A 293 19.98 -16.01 23.12
C ILE A 293 19.86 -15.93 21.59
N PHE A 294 18.72 -15.48 21.09
CA PHE A 294 18.52 -15.26 19.65
C PHE A 294 19.46 -14.18 19.10
N ASP A 295 19.60 -13.05 19.79
CA ASP A 295 20.52 -11.98 19.39
C ASP A 295 21.98 -12.49 19.34
N HIS A 296 22.38 -13.30 20.33
CA HIS A 296 23.69 -13.95 20.33
C HIS A 296 23.88 -14.87 19.11
N SER A 297 22.83 -15.58 18.68
CA SER A 297 22.89 -16.42 17.50
C SER A 297 23.12 -15.63 16.20
N GLN A 298 22.90 -14.31 16.19
CA GLN A 298 23.09 -13.46 15.00
C GLN A 298 24.47 -12.80 14.95
N VAL A 299 25.32 -12.98 15.98
CA VAL A 299 26.56 -12.21 16.14
C VAL A 299 27.79 -13.11 15.99
N GLY A 300 28.61 -12.80 14.98
CA GLY A 300 29.98 -13.32 14.83
C GLY A 300 30.10 -14.83 14.59
N GLU A 301 31.33 -15.34 14.68
CA GLU A 301 31.66 -16.76 14.48
C GLU A 301 31.08 -17.66 15.59
N ASP A 302 30.99 -17.15 16.82
CA ASP A 302 30.41 -17.87 17.97
C ASP A 302 28.90 -18.14 17.78
N GLY A 303 28.17 -17.19 17.19
CA GLY A 303 26.75 -17.33 16.87
C GLY A 303 26.49 -18.37 15.78
N GLU A 304 27.38 -18.47 14.79
CA GLU A 304 27.32 -19.50 13.75
C GLU A 304 27.62 -20.91 14.32
N GLU A 305 28.60 -21.04 15.20
CA GLU A 305 28.89 -22.30 15.92
C GLU A 305 27.67 -22.72 16.77
N PHE A 306 27.03 -21.78 17.45
CA PHE A 306 25.81 -22.02 18.22
C PHE A 306 24.65 -22.52 17.35
N ILE A 307 24.40 -21.90 16.19
CA ILE A 307 23.36 -22.34 15.25
C ILE A 307 23.66 -23.75 14.72
N LEU A 308 24.92 -24.06 14.40
CA LEU A 308 25.32 -25.40 13.94
C LEU A 308 25.08 -26.46 15.02
N GLN A 309 25.45 -26.18 16.28
CA GLN A 309 25.19 -27.07 17.41
C GLN A 309 23.69 -27.25 17.66
N LEU A 310 22.91 -26.16 17.60
CA LEU A 310 21.46 -26.20 17.78
C LEU A 310 20.77 -27.03 16.68
N ASN A 311 21.17 -26.86 15.42
CA ASN A 311 20.66 -27.64 14.29
C ASN A 311 21.06 -29.12 14.38
N ALA A 312 22.26 -29.42 14.88
CA ALA A 312 22.72 -30.79 15.08
C ALA A 312 21.89 -31.55 16.14
N LEU A 313 21.39 -30.86 17.16
CA LEU A 313 20.50 -31.43 18.18
C LEU A 313 19.12 -31.78 17.62
N TYR A 314 18.58 -30.92 16.75
CA TYR A 314 17.24 -31.09 16.20
C TYR A 314 17.17 -31.81 14.86
N LYS A 315 18.32 -32.24 14.30
CA LYS A 315 18.47 -32.96 13.02
C LYS A 315 17.34 -32.64 12.04
N VAL A 316 17.44 -31.51 11.35
CA VAL A 316 16.74 -31.36 10.09
C VAL A 316 17.45 -32.27 9.08
N SER A 317 16.97 -33.52 8.99
CA SER A 317 17.11 -34.35 7.78
C SER A 317 15.98 -34.01 6.82
#